data_AF-A0A7K2C5E5-F1
#
_entry.id   AF-A0A7K2C5E5-F1
#
_cell.length_a   1.000
_cell.length_b   1.000
_cell.length_c   1.000
_cell.angle_alpha   90.00
_cell.angle_beta   90.00
_cell.angle_gamma   90.00
#
_symmetry.space_group_name_H-M   'P 1'
#
loop_
_entity.id
_entity.type
_entity.pdbx_description
1 polymer ?
#
loop_
_entity_poly.entity_id
_entity_poly.type
_entity_poly.pdbx_seq_one_letter_code
_entity_poly.pdbx_strand_id
1 'polypeptide(L)' 'MGCNPSRTPLNERFGPLVSDPAGIMDLPSGFSYRVVSRVGDQMNDGFYVPGAPDGMAAFEGPSGQTIVVR' A
#
# COMPACT_ATOMS: atom_id res chain seq x y z
N MET A 1 34.60 9.60 -4.16
CA MET A 1 33.29 9.21 -3.59
C MET A 1 32.21 9.77 -4.49
N GLY A 2 31.52 8.93 -5.25
CA GLY A 2 30.46 9.40 -6.14
C GLY A 2 29.52 8.25 -6.46
N CYS A 3 28.50 8.06 -5.62
CA CYS A 3 27.33 7.30 -6.03
C CYS A 3 26.45 8.25 -6.86
N ASN A 4 26.36 8.02 -8.17
CA ASN A 4 25.34 8.66 -9.00
C ASN A 4 24.26 7.62 -9.32
N PRO A 5 23.17 7.53 -8.55
CA PRO A 5 22.00 6.79 -8.98
C PRO A 5 21.20 7.72 -9.90
N SER A 6 21.30 7.52 -11.21
CA SER A 6 20.35 8.11 -12.16
C SER A 6 18.95 7.55 -11.88
N ARG A 7 18.25 8.13 -10.91
CA ARG A 7 16.84 7.85 -10.63
C ARG A 7 16.01 8.58 -11.67
N THR A 8 15.59 7.88 -12.71
CA THR A 8 14.53 8.32 -13.61
C THR A 8 13.30 8.70 -12.79
N PRO A 9 12.71 9.88 -12.97
CA PRO A 9 11.52 10.28 -12.22
C PRO A 9 10.38 9.29 -12.49
N LEU A 10 9.53 9.03 -11.48
CA LEU A 10 8.52 7.95 -11.51
C LEU A 10 7.54 8.08 -12.69
N ASN A 11 7.27 9.30 -13.12
CA ASN A 11 6.42 9.61 -14.27
C ASN A 11 7.01 9.11 -15.60
N GLU A 12 8.34 9.14 -15.75
CA GLU A 12 9.02 8.63 -16.94
C GLU A 12 9.08 7.09 -16.94
N ARG A 13 9.00 6.44 -15.77
CA ARG A 13 9.02 4.98 -15.65
C ARG A 13 7.63 4.34 -15.77
N PHE A 14 6.61 4.94 -15.19
CA PHE A 14 5.27 4.34 -15.07
C PHE A 14 4.16 5.16 -15.73
N GLY A 15 4.46 6.37 -16.23
CA GLY A 15 3.47 7.31 -16.73
C GLY A 15 2.88 8.20 -15.63
N PRO A 16 1.97 9.13 -16.00
CA PRO A 16 1.31 10.02 -15.05
C PRO A 16 0.32 9.25 -14.15
N LEU A 17 0.03 9.81 -12.98
CA LEU A 17 -1.03 9.31 -12.10
C LEU A 17 -2.41 9.58 -12.72
N VAL A 18 -3.31 8.63 -12.56
CA VAL A 18 -4.73 8.75 -12.93
C VAL A 18 -5.53 8.95 -11.65
N SER A 19 -6.38 9.98 -11.63
CA SER A 19 -7.23 10.27 -10.47
C SER A 19 -8.17 9.11 -10.15
N ASP A 20 -8.17 8.68 -8.90
CA ASP A 20 -9.05 7.64 -8.41
C ASP A 20 -10.48 8.20 -8.17
N PRO A 21 -11.53 7.68 -8.82
CA PRO A 21 -12.91 8.11 -8.57
C PRO A 21 -13.34 7.92 -7.10
N ALA A 22 -12.74 6.97 -6.38
CA ALA A 22 -13.00 6.76 -4.96
C ALA A 22 -12.20 7.71 -4.05
N GLY A 23 -11.25 8.46 -4.60
CA GLY A 23 -10.42 9.42 -3.87
C GLY A 23 -9.48 8.80 -2.83
N ILE A 24 -9.11 7.52 -3.00
CA ILE A 24 -8.26 6.81 -2.04
C ILE A 24 -6.79 6.93 -2.44
N MET A 25 -6.45 6.54 -3.68
CA MET A 25 -5.06 6.53 -4.16
C MET A 25 -4.99 6.63 -5.68
N ASP A 26 -4.41 7.72 -6.16
CA ASP A 26 -4.11 7.91 -7.57
C ASP A 26 -2.94 7.00 -7.99
N LEU A 27 -3.12 6.23 -9.06
CA LEU A 27 -2.13 5.27 -9.57
C LEU A 27 -1.89 5.47 -11.07
N PRO A 28 -0.71 5.09 -11.60
CA PRO A 28 -0.49 5.08 -13.04
C PRO A 28 -1.42 4.09 -13.77
N SER A 29 -1.61 4.30 -15.06
CA SER A 29 -2.41 3.39 -15.90
C SER A 29 -1.91 1.94 -15.82
N GLY A 30 -2.83 0.99 -15.67
CA GLY A 30 -2.54 -0.44 -15.56
C GLY A 30 -2.21 -0.94 -14.14
N PHE A 31 -2.11 -0.04 -13.16
CA PHE A 31 -1.96 -0.41 -11.75
C PHE A 31 -3.32 -0.51 -11.06
N SER A 32 -3.38 -1.30 -10.00
CA SER A 32 -4.58 -1.46 -9.17
C SER A 32 -4.19 -1.63 -7.70
N TYR A 33 -5.07 -1.22 -6.79
CA TYR A 33 -4.92 -1.46 -5.37
C TYR A 33 -6.09 -2.29 -4.82
N ARG A 34 -5.89 -2.83 -3.61
CA ARG A 34 -6.96 -3.39 -2.79
C ARG A 34 -6.83 -2.86 -1.37
N VAL A 35 -7.92 -2.33 -0.82
CA VAL A 35 -7.95 -1.93 0.59
C VAL A 35 -8.03 -3.20 1.44
N VAL A 36 -7.07 -3.37 2.34
CA VAL A 36 -6.96 -4.53 3.24
C VAL A 36 -7.33 -4.22 4.70
N SER A 37 -7.64 -2.96 5.00
CA SER A 37 -8.09 -2.49 6.32
C SER A 37 -8.77 -1.13 6.21
N ARG A 38 -9.85 -0.92 6.95
CA ARG A 38 -10.35 0.43 7.25
C ARG A 38 -10.54 0.59 8.75
N VAL A 39 -10.29 1.81 9.23
CA VAL A 39 -10.53 2.17 10.63
C VAL A 39 -12.00 1.92 10.95
N GLY A 40 -12.29 1.28 12.08
CA GLY A 40 -13.65 0.97 12.51
C GLY A 40 -14.27 -0.28 11.89
N ASP A 41 -13.58 -0.99 10.97
CA ASP A 41 -14.03 -2.32 10.55
C ASP A 41 -13.97 -3.29 11.74
N GLN A 42 -14.91 -4.23 11.83
CA GLN A 42 -14.88 -5.28 12.87
C GLN A 42 -13.88 -6.37 12.48
N MET A 43 -13.03 -6.74 13.43
CA MET A 43 -12.07 -7.84 13.34
C MET A 43 -12.69 -9.15 13.83
N ASN A 44 -12.02 -10.27 13.53
CA ASN A 44 -12.48 -11.61 13.89
C ASN A 44 -12.42 -11.92 15.40
N ASP A 45 -11.67 -11.12 16.17
CA ASP A 45 -11.61 -11.18 17.63
C ASP A 45 -12.75 -10.37 18.30
N GLY A 46 -13.61 -9.74 17.51
CA GLY A 46 -14.73 -8.93 17.98
C GLY A 46 -14.39 -7.47 18.29
N PHE A 47 -13.11 -7.07 18.22
CA PHE A 47 -12.69 -5.68 18.35
C PHE A 47 -12.77 -4.94 17.01
N TYR A 48 -12.60 -3.62 17.03
CA TYR A 48 -12.58 -2.77 15.84
C TYR A 48 -11.15 -2.40 15.46
N VAL A 49 -10.89 -2.23 14.16
CA VAL A 49 -9.61 -1.73 13.66
C VAL A 49 -9.33 -0.34 14.25
N PRO A 50 -8.21 -0.13 14.96
CA PRO A 50 -7.86 1.15 15.54
C PRO A 50 -7.49 2.18 14.46
N GLY A 51 -7.61 3.47 14.82
CA GLY A 51 -7.16 4.58 13.99
C GLY A 51 -5.65 4.80 14.05
N ALA A 52 -5.16 5.68 13.16
CA ALA A 52 -3.77 6.13 13.10
C ALA A 52 -2.72 4.99 13.02
N PRO A 53 -2.84 4.08 12.03
CA PRO A 53 -1.76 3.12 11.78
C PRO A 53 -0.48 3.86 11.38
N ASP A 54 0.65 3.42 11.94
CA ASP A 54 1.99 3.92 11.60
C ASP A 54 2.82 2.73 11.07
N GLY A 55 4.11 2.64 11.41
CA GLY A 55 5.05 1.63 10.91
C GLY A 55 4.45 0.23 10.75
N MET A 56 4.65 -0.33 9.54
CA MET A 56 4.16 -1.65 9.16
C MET A 56 5.31 -2.56 8.73
N ALA A 57 5.10 -3.87 8.86
CA ALA A 57 6.00 -4.88 8.34
C ALA A 57 5.23 -6.03 7.68
N ALA A 58 5.82 -6.60 6.63
CA ALA A 58 5.29 -7.77 5.94
C ALA A 58 6.24 -8.94 6.12
N PHE A 59 5.70 -10.08 6.55
CA PHE A 59 6.45 -11.31 6.77
C PHE A 59 5.84 -12.45 5.95
N GLU A 60 6.67 -13.41 5.56
CA GLU A 60 6.18 -14.64 4.93
C GLU A 60 5.31 -15.41 5.91
N GLY A 61 4.12 -15.81 5.45
CA GLY A 61 3.17 -16.64 6.17
C GLY A 61 3.07 -18.04 5.57
N PRO A 62 2.39 -18.98 6.26
CA PRO A 62 2.19 -20.33 5.77
C PRO A 62 1.34 -20.33 4.50
N SER A 63 1.59 -21.32 3.63
CA SER A 63 0.80 -21.56 2.41
C SER A 63 0.79 -20.39 1.42
N GLY A 64 1.93 -19.69 1.27
CA GLY A 64 2.06 -18.57 0.33
C GLY A 64 1.32 -17.31 0.76
N GLN A 65 0.93 -17.22 2.04
CA GLN A 65 0.32 -16.02 2.60
C GLN A 65 1.38 -15.01 3.03
N THR A 66 0.93 -13.78 3.27
CA THR A 66 1.74 -12.71 3.86
C THR A 66 1.09 -12.26 5.15
N ILE A 67 1.86 -12.21 6.23
CA ILE A 67 1.45 -11.64 7.50
C ILE A 67 1.81 -10.16 7.48
N VAL A 68 0.83 -9.29 7.64
CA VAL A 68 1.02 -7.84 7.75
C VAL A 68 0.84 -7.43 9.21
N VAL A 69 1.88 -6.89 9.81
CA VAL A 69 1.83 -6.25 11.14
C VAL A 69 1.61 -4.76 10.94
N ARG A 70 0.61 -4.23 11.62
CA ARG A 70 0.15 -2.84 11.55
C ARG A 70 -0.48 -2.43 12.87
#